data_AF-A0AA88V5U4-F1
#
_entry.id   AF-A0AA88V5U4-F1
#
_cell.length_a   1.000
_cell.length_b   1.000
_cell.length_c   1.000
_cell.angle_alpha   90.00
_cell.angle_beta   90.00
_cell.angle_gamma   90.00
#
_symmetry.space_group_name_H-M   'P 1'
#
loop_
_entity.id
_entity.type
_entity.pdbx_description
1 polymer ?
#
loop_
_entity_poly.entity_id
_entity_poly.type
_entity_poly.pdbx_seq_one_letter_code
_entity_poly.pdbx_strand_id
1 'polypeptide(L)'
;TKVAATPDSKPATPSSSAAKGGRTLAECEDMIQRSLRTPMVKFLKEHMEKAGCSIGDKFIKAVHCEQQNNGFYVPGDGIHVCSRNYMNMQDEVNQVLIHGLIHAYDDCRAGNLDWTNCAHHACSEVCTPNS
;
A
#
# COMPACT_ATOMS: atom_id res chain seq x y z
N THR A 1 70.40 -14.41 -5.75
CA THR A 1 70.07 -14.30 -4.31
C THR A 1 68.72 -13.62 -4.17
N LYS A 2 67.84 -14.27 -3.40
CA LYS A 2 66.63 -13.77 -2.71
C LYS A 2 65.31 -13.59 -3.49
N VAL A 3 64.40 -14.51 -3.12
CA VAL A 3 62.93 -14.51 -3.22
C VAL A 3 62.30 -13.56 -2.19
N ALA A 4 61.19 -12.91 -2.54
CA ALA A 4 60.03 -12.52 -1.68
C ALA A 4 58.94 -11.90 -2.62
N ALA A 5 57.70 -12.42 -2.79
CA ALA A 5 56.53 -12.43 -1.88
C ALA A 5 56.24 -11.01 -1.31
N THR A 6 55.10 -10.33 -1.51
CA THR A 6 53.67 -10.70 -1.36
C THR A 6 52.73 -9.72 -2.11
N PRO A 7 51.40 -10.00 -2.23
CA PRO A 7 50.44 -9.15 -2.92
C PRO A 7 49.74 -8.19 -1.94
N ASP A 8 49.78 -6.88 -2.21
CA ASP A 8 48.98 -5.91 -1.46
C ASP A 8 47.66 -5.66 -2.19
N SER A 9 46.63 -6.34 -1.71
CA SER A 9 45.23 -6.07 -2.00
C SER A 9 44.88 -4.64 -1.58
N LYS A 10 44.78 -3.75 -2.56
CA LYS A 10 44.23 -2.41 -2.35
C LYS A 10 42.77 -2.54 -1.91
N PRO A 11 42.30 -1.79 -0.90
CA PRO A 11 40.92 -1.85 -0.45
C PRO A 11 39.99 -1.51 -1.61
N ALA A 12 39.08 -2.42 -1.92
CA ALA A 12 37.93 -2.12 -2.76
C ALA A 12 37.13 -1.03 -2.03
N THR A 13 37.26 0.20 -2.50
CA THR A 13 36.27 1.25 -2.28
C THR A 13 34.91 0.63 -2.55
N PRO A 14 33.92 0.68 -1.64
CA PRO A 14 32.56 0.38 -2.01
C PRO A 14 32.17 1.45 -3.02
N SER A 15 32.22 1.05 -4.29
CA SER A 15 31.80 1.85 -5.41
C SER A 15 30.38 2.28 -5.07
N SER A 16 30.20 3.57 -4.80
CA SER A 16 28.87 4.14 -4.67
C SER A 16 28.20 3.96 -6.02
N SER A 17 27.45 2.88 -6.14
CA SER A 17 26.50 2.69 -7.21
C SER A 17 25.47 3.80 -7.02
N ALA A 18 25.74 4.92 -7.70
CA ALA A 18 24.81 5.99 -7.91
C ALA A 18 23.55 5.41 -8.54
N ALA A 19 22.61 5.00 -7.69
CA ALA A 19 21.25 4.64 -8.07
C ALA A 19 20.51 5.93 -8.44
N LYS A 20 20.80 6.46 -9.63
CA LYS A 20 19.99 7.53 -10.20
C LYS A 20 18.64 6.96 -10.62
N GLY A 21 17.60 7.27 -9.86
CA GLY A 21 16.22 7.26 -10.36
C GLY A 21 15.15 6.83 -9.37
N GLY A 22 15.44 6.51 -8.11
CA GLY A 22 14.45 6.06 -7.14
C GLY A 22 13.98 7.11 -6.16
N ARG A 23 12.67 7.17 -5.93
CA ARG A 23 12.15 7.84 -4.73
C ARG A 23 12.52 7.02 -3.50
N THR A 24 13.05 7.72 -2.51
CA THR A 24 13.33 7.18 -1.18
C THR A 24 12.01 6.88 -0.46
N LEU A 25 12.04 5.95 0.50
CA LEU A 25 10.88 5.66 1.34
C LEU A 25 10.33 6.91 2.03
N ALA A 26 11.22 7.85 2.41
CA ALA A 26 10.83 9.10 3.04
C ALA A 26 10.04 10.02 2.08
N GLU A 27 10.43 10.09 0.81
CA GLU A 27 9.68 10.85 -0.21
C GLU A 27 8.33 10.21 -0.51
N CYS A 28 8.26 8.88 -0.57
CA CYS A 28 7.01 8.16 -0.73
C CYS A 28 6.07 8.40 0.46
N GLU A 29 6.60 8.37 1.68
CA GLU A 29 5.85 8.66 2.90
C GLU A 29 5.32 10.10 2.89
N ASP A 30 6.14 11.09 2.52
CA ASP A 30 5.67 12.48 2.40
C ASP A 30 4.54 12.64 1.38
N MET A 31 4.60 11.93 0.25
CA MET A 31 3.51 11.90 -0.73
C MET A 31 2.25 11.28 -0.18
N ILE A 32 2.36 10.18 0.58
CA ILE A 32 1.23 9.57 1.29
C ILE A 32 0.60 10.60 2.23
N GLN A 33 1.42 11.28 3.04
CA GLN A 33 0.94 12.30 3.98
C GLN A 33 0.22 13.46 3.26
N ARG A 34 0.68 13.85 2.06
CA ARG A 34 -0.03 14.83 1.22
C ARG A 34 -1.35 14.27 0.70
N SER A 35 -1.36 13.03 0.21
CA SER A 35 -2.56 12.35 -0.29
C SER A 35 -3.63 12.19 0.78
N LEU A 36 -3.24 11.92 2.03
CA LEU A 36 -4.16 11.84 3.18
C LEU A 36 -4.95 13.13 3.42
N ARG A 37 -4.44 14.28 2.96
CA ARG A 37 -5.10 15.59 3.07
C ARG A 37 -6.05 15.87 1.90
N THR A 38 -6.07 15.04 0.86
CA THR A 38 -6.95 15.23 -0.29
C THR A 38 -8.42 14.99 0.11
N PRO A 39 -9.38 15.72 -0.49
CA PRO A 39 -10.79 15.62 -0.11
C PRO A 39 -11.34 14.20 -0.29
N MET A 40 -10.88 13.47 -1.31
CA MET A 40 -11.34 12.10 -1.57
C MET A 40 -10.91 11.12 -0.48
N VAL A 41 -9.64 11.18 -0.04
CA VAL A 41 -9.13 10.31 1.02
C VAL A 41 -9.80 10.64 2.36
N LYS A 42 -10.02 11.94 2.65
CA LYS A 42 -10.77 12.35 3.85
C LYS A 42 -12.20 11.82 3.83
N PHE A 43 -12.89 11.95 2.70
CA PHE A 43 -14.25 11.45 2.51
C PHE A 43 -14.32 9.93 2.76
N LEU A 44 -13.41 9.15 2.18
CA LEU A 44 -13.36 7.70 2.40
C LEU A 44 -13.10 7.34 3.87
N LYS A 45 -12.15 8.00 4.53
CA LYS A 45 -11.87 7.79 5.96
C LYS A 45 -13.11 8.05 6.84
N GLU A 46 -13.80 9.17 6.61
CA GLU A 46 -15.02 9.51 7.36
C GLU A 46 -16.14 8.47 7.14
N HIS A 47 -16.27 7.95 5.92
CA HIS A 47 -17.25 6.90 5.62
C HIS A 47 -16.88 5.56 6.24
N MET A 48 -15.59 5.21 6.28
CA MET A 48 -15.10 4.03 6.98
C MET A 48 -15.33 4.12 8.49
N GLU A 49 -15.09 5.29 9.09
CA GLU A 49 -15.41 5.55 10.51
C GLU A 49 -16.91 5.38 10.80
N LYS A 50 -17.78 5.94 9.95
CA LYS A 50 -19.24 5.76 10.07
C LYS A 50 -19.69 4.31 9.89
N ALA A 51 -18.98 3.55 9.06
CA ALA A 51 -19.23 2.12 8.87
C ALA A 51 -18.70 1.25 10.03
N GLY A 52 -17.99 1.83 11.01
CA GLY A 52 -17.44 1.10 12.16
C GLY A 52 -16.05 0.49 11.93
N CYS A 53 -15.37 0.83 10.83
CA CYS A 53 -14.05 0.33 10.49
C CYS A 53 -13.05 1.48 10.37
N SER A 54 -12.85 2.20 11.47
CA SER A 54 -11.87 3.28 11.54
C SER A 54 -10.48 2.74 11.21
N ILE A 55 -9.75 3.46 10.36
CA ILE A 55 -8.39 3.13 9.99
C ILE A 55 -7.41 4.05 10.73
N GLY A 56 -6.41 3.46 11.38
CA GLY A 56 -5.37 4.20 12.09
C GLY A 56 -4.27 4.72 11.17
N ASP A 57 -3.40 5.57 11.72
CA ASP A 57 -2.29 6.18 10.96
C ASP A 57 -1.27 5.16 10.42
N LYS A 58 -1.25 3.95 10.98
CA LYS A 58 -0.39 2.84 10.55
C LYS A 58 -1.02 1.97 9.46
N PHE A 59 -2.26 2.24 9.08
CA PHE A 59 -2.99 1.46 8.07
C PHE A 59 -2.43 1.67 6.67
N ILE A 60 -1.75 2.79 6.43
CA ILE A 60 -1.10 3.09 5.17
C ILE A 60 0.39 3.23 5.43
N LYS A 61 1.21 2.55 4.64
CA LYS A 61 2.68 2.59 4.81
C LYS A 61 3.42 2.55 3.48
N ALA A 62 4.51 3.31 3.41
CA ALA A 62 5.48 3.19 2.32
C ALA A 62 6.35 1.94 2.52
N VAL A 63 6.49 1.13 1.46
CA VAL A 63 7.32 -0.09 1.47
C VAL A 63 8.21 -0.16 0.24
N HIS A 64 9.30 -0.92 0.35
CA HIS A 64 10.09 -1.27 -0.82
C HIS A 64 9.48 -2.50 -1.49
N CYS A 65 9.19 -2.40 -2.79
CA CYS A 65 8.60 -3.48 -3.55
C CYS A 65 9.58 -3.97 -4.62
N GLU A 66 9.78 -5.29 -4.68
CA GLU A 66 10.57 -5.92 -5.74
C GLU A 66 9.80 -5.95 -7.07
N GLN A 67 8.48 -6.17 -6.98
CA GLN A 67 7.56 -6.26 -8.12
C GLN A 67 7.25 -4.89 -8.73
N GLN A 68 6.82 -4.86 -10.00
CA GLN A 68 6.41 -3.64 -10.71
C GLN A 68 4.97 -3.23 -10.36
N ASN A 69 4.70 -3.07 -9.06
CA ASN A 69 3.39 -2.69 -8.56
C ASN A 69 3.48 -1.33 -7.88
N ASN A 70 2.40 -0.55 -7.96
CA ASN A 70 2.33 0.77 -7.32
C ASN A 70 1.95 0.67 -5.84
N GLY A 71 1.22 -0.37 -5.50
CA GLY A 71 0.83 -0.65 -4.14
C GLY A 71 -0.15 -1.79 -4.13
N PHE A 72 -0.49 -2.23 -2.94
CA PHE A 72 -1.42 -3.33 -2.74
C PHE A 72 -2.12 -3.15 -1.39
N TYR A 73 -3.30 -3.74 -1.29
CA TYR A 73 -4.06 -3.82 -0.06
C TYR A 73 -3.95 -5.24 0.49
N VAL A 74 -3.77 -5.35 1.81
CA VAL A 74 -3.76 -6.62 2.54
C VAL A 74 -4.86 -6.56 3.61
N PRO A 75 -5.85 -7.47 3.57
CA PRO A 75 -6.87 -7.56 4.62
C PRO A 75 -6.23 -7.71 6.00
N GLY A 76 -6.65 -6.86 6.94
CA GLY A 76 -6.15 -6.85 8.33
C GLY A 76 -4.80 -6.14 8.56
N ASP A 77 -3.99 -5.89 7.54
CA ASP A 77 -2.71 -5.17 7.67
C ASP A 77 -2.75 -3.75 7.07
N GLY A 78 -3.49 -3.57 5.97
CA GLY A 78 -3.74 -2.25 5.37
C GLY A 78 -3.15 -2.05 3.99
N ILE A 79 -2.93 -0.80 3.61
CA ILE A 79 -2.49 -0.36 2.29
C ILE A 79 -0.98 -0.15 2.29
N HIS A 80 -0.31 -0.78 1.33
CA HIS A 80 1.13 -0.67 1.13
C HIS A 80 1.39 0.09 -0.16
N VAL A 81 2.11 1.20 -0.09
CA VAL A 81 2.48 2.01 -1.25
C VAL A 81 3.95 1.75 -1.58
N CYS A 82 4.22 1.38 -2.83
CA CYS A 82 5.56 1.00 -3.25
C CYS A 82 6.43 2.23 -3.57
N SER A 83 7.50 2.42 -2.80
CA SER A 83 8.50 3.47 -3.04
C SER A 83 9.44 3.05 -4.17
N ARG A 84 9.00 3.14 -5.43
CA ARG A 84 9.82 2.82 -6.60
C ARG A 84 9.96 4.01 -7.57
N ASN A 85 11.00 3.92 -8.38
CA ASN A 85 11.54 4.91 -9.34
C ASN A 85 10.58 5.54 -10.34
N TYR A 86 9.43 4.92 -10.61
CA TYR A 86 8.51 5.40 -11.64
C TYR A 86 7.25 6.03 -11.05
N MET A 87 7.01 5.90 -9.73
CA MET A 87 6.07 6.77 -9.05
C MET A 87 6.66 8.17 -9.07
N ASN A 88 6.32 8.95 -10.08
CA ASN A 88 6.84 10.31 -10.26
C ASN A 88 5.74 11.34 -10.04
N MET A 89 4.47 10.91 -9.99
CA MET A 89 3.33 11.81 -9.91
C MET A 89 2.58 11.63 -8.59
N GLN A 90 2.18 12.75 -7.97
CA GLN A 90 1.33 12.73 -6.77
C GLN A 90 0.00 11.99 -7.03
N ASP A 91 -0.49 12.06 -8.27
CA ASP A 91 -1.72 11.41 -8.68
C ASP A 91 -1.63 9.88 -8.64
N GLU A 92 -0.46 9.29 -8.90
CA GLU A 92 -0.29 7.83 -8.81
C GLU A 92 -0.45 7.34 -7.37
N VAL A 93 0.15 8.06 -6.40
CA VAL A 93 0.00 7.76 -4.97
C VAL A 93 -1.44 7.99 -4.53
N ASN A 94 -2.08 9.07 -5.02
CA ASN A 94 -3.50 9.34 -4.76
C ASN A 94 -4.39 8.18 -5.23
N GLN A 95 -4.17 7.67 -6.45
CA GLN A 95 -4.94 6.57 -7.02
C GLN A 95 -4.74 5.26 -6.25
N VAL A 96 -3.51 4.92 -5.87
CA VAL A 96 -3.22 3.74 -5.03
C VAL A 96 -3.96 3.82 -3.70
N LEU A 97 -3.94 4.99 -3.07
CA LEU A 97 -4.63 5.22 -1.80
C LEU A 97 -6.14 5.10 -1.94
N ILE A 98 -6.73 5.77 -2.92
CA ILE A 98 -8.17 5.69 -3.18
C ILE A 98 -8.58 4.24 -3.46
N HIS A 99 -7.83 3.54 -4.32
CA HIS A 99 -8.11 2.15 -4.67
C HIS A 99 -8.01 1.22 -3.45
N GLY A 100 -6.95 1.35 -2.64
CA GLY A 100 -6.79 0.58 -1.41
C GLY A 100 -7.85 0.88 -0.36
N LEU A 101 -8.29 2.14 -0.25
CA LEU A 101 -9.35 2.54 0.69
C LEU A 101 -10.71 2.02 0.28
N ILE A 102 -11.00 1.94 -1.03
CA ILE A 102 -12.22 1.31 -1.54
C ILE A 102 -12.24 -0.17 -1.18
N HIS A 103 -11.13 -0.90 -1.43
CA HIS A 103 -11.02 -2.31 -1.02
C HIS A 103 -11.22 -2.49 0.49
N ALA A 104 -10.57 -1.66 1.29
CA ALA A 104 -10.72 -1.70 2.74
C ALA A 104 -12.16 -1.40 3.20
N TYR A 105 -12.86 -0.49 2.50
CA TYR A 105 -14.25 -0.16 2.79
C TYR A 105 -15.21 -1.29 2.38
N ASP A 106 -14.98 -1.92 1.24
CA ASP A 106 -15.79 -3.05 0.78
C ASP A 106 -15.60 -4.27 1.69
N ASP A 107 -14.37 -4.59 2.09
CA ASP A 107 -14.05 -5.65 3.06
C ASP A 107 -14.70 -5.38 4.42
N CYS A 108 -14.61 -4.15 4.91
CA CYS A 108 -15.30 -3.71 6.12
C CYS A 108 -16.81 -3.94 6.04
N ARG A 109 -17.43 -3.52 4.93
CA ARG A 109 -18.88 -3.64 4.74
C ARG A 109 -19.33 -5.08 4.57
N ALA A 110 -18.53 -5.91 3.90
CA ALA A 110 -18.79 -7.34 3.80
C ALA A 110 -18.72 -8.02 5.17
N GLY A 111 -17.77 -7.63 6.02
CA GLY A 111 -17.67 -8.10 7.41
C GLY A 111 -18.81 -7.62 8.31
N ASN A 112 -19.32 -6.41 8.07
CA ASN A 112 -20.47 -5.83 8.78
C ASN A 112 -21.83 -6.22 8.17
N LEU A 113 -21.84 -7.02 7.10
CA LEU A 113 -23.07 -7.54 6.53
C LEU A 113 -23.59 -8.64 7.46
N ASP A 114 -24.62 -8.31 8.22
CA ASP A 114 -25.36 -9.30 8.98
C ASP A 114 -26.07 -10.25 8.01
N TRP A 115 -25.50 -11.44 7.82
CA TRP A 115 -26.02 -12.51 6.97
C TRP A 115 -27.41 -13.01 7.40
N THR A 116 -27.93 -12.55 8.55
CA THR A 116 -29.32 -12.83 8.94
C THR A 116 -30.34 -11.94 8.25
N ASN A 117 -29.90 -10.90 7.54
CA ASN A 117 -30.77 -10.01 6.77
C ASN A 117 -30.53 -10.20 5.26
N CYS A 118 -31.11 -11.27 4.71
CA CYS A 118 -31.21 -11.51 3.26
C CYS A 118 -32.13 -10.48 2.57
N ALA A 119 -31.89 -9.19 2.76
CA ALA A 119 -32.53 -8.12 2.00
C ALA A 119 -31.43 -7.42 1.19
N HIS A 120 -31.36 -7.82 -0.09
CA HIS A 120 -30.58 -7.24 -1.18
C HIS A 120 -29.21 -7.85 -1.51
N HIS A 121 -29.24 -9.06 -2.05
CA HIS A 121 -28.35 -9.41 -3.16
C HIS A 121 -29.11 -9.24 -4.47
N ALA A 122 -28.66 -8.31 -5.33
CA ALA A 122 -29.13 -8.20 -6.72
C ALA A 122 -28.46 -9.26 -7.62
N CYS A 123 -28.44 -10.52 -7.15
CA CYS A 123 -28.21 -11.78 -7.87
C CYS A 123 -28.53 -12.92 -6.87
N SER A 124 -29.72 -12.91 -6.26
CA SER A 124 -30.18 -14.02 -5.42
C SER A 124 -30.66 -15.16 -6.31
N GLU A 125 -29.76 -16.09 -6.63
CA GLU A 125 -30.16 -17.42 -7.03
C GLU A 125 -30.71 -18.14 -5.78
N VAL A 126 -32.03 -18.00 -5.59
CA VAL A 126 -32.94 -18.80 -4.75
C VAL A 126 -32.40 -19.23 -3.37
N CYS A 127 -32.70 -18.41 -2.34
CA CYS A 127 -32.76 -18.90 -0.96
C CYS A 127 -34.10 -19.62 -0.75
N THR A 128 -34.10 -20.95 -0.71
CA THR A 128 -35.21 -21.74 -0.16
C THR A 128 -34.98 -21.96 1.35
N PRO A 129 -35.87 -21.50 2.25
CA PRO A 129 -35.88 -22.00 3.60
C PRO A 129 -36.60 -23.36 3.61
N ASN A 130 -35.86 -24.40 3.98
CA ASN A 130 -36.33 -25.66 4.56
C ASN A 130 -37.05 -26.69 3.64
N SER A 131 -36.48 -27.89 3.57
CA SER A 131 -37.20 -29.17 3.55
C SER A 131 -36.29 -30.24 4.15
#